data_AF-A0A0T5ZWY9-F1
#
_entry.id   AF-A0A0T5ZWY9-F1
#
_cell.length_a   1.000
_cell.length_b   1.000
_cell.length_c   1.000
_cell.angle_alpha   90.00
_cell.angle_beta   90.00
_cell.angle_gamma   90.00
#
_symmetry.space_group_name_H-M   'P 1'
#
loop_
_entity.id
_entity.type
_entity.pdbx_description
1 polymer ?
#
loop_
_entity_poly.entity_id
_entity_poly.type
_entity_poly.pdbx_seq_one_letter_code
_entity_poly.pdbx_strand_id
1 'polypeptide(L)'
;MIYAQLMRKRISSKKIKELERLRKIGWSLPEMAKAVGVGYGTAFRYVREVEVALEYRKNWLGKRGGSIKRKRIAEEKAQLRARRVIGSLTDKERLIFATALYWGEGNKKDFILTNSDPRLVKVFVTGIRRIFSLPKDRLKAGIRIFEDMDHDRCLEFWSGVVGIPVEDFVSTEVLKGKKKGKLPYGMCRIRVSKGGEMLKYFQALSEAVSEAF
;
A
#
# COMPACT_ATOMS: atom_id res chain seq x y z
N MET A 1 -29.02 28.30 -8.06
CA MET A 1 -29.91 28.90 -7.06
C MET A 1 -30.47 27.83 -6.11
N ILE A 2 -29.61 27.05 -5.43
CA ILE A 2 -29.95 26.18 -4.29
C ILE A 2 -28.73 26.17 -3.35
N TYR A 3 -28.58 27.24 -2.59
CA TYR A 3 -27.92 27.23 -1.29
C TYR A 3 -28.65 28.27 -0.44
N ALA A 4 -29.96 28.05 -0.33
CA ALA A 4 -30.79 28.76 0.62
C ALA A 4 -30.15 28.62 2.01
N GLN A 5 -29.70 29.76 2.54
CA GLN A 5 -29.93 30.17 3.93
C GLN A 5 -30.22 29.02 4.91
N LEU A 6 -29.22 28.20 5.22
CA LEU A 6 -29.12 27.71 6.59
C LEU A 6 -28.72 28.93 7.41
N MET A 7 -29.69 29.54 8.09
CA MET A 7 -29.47 30.47 9.21
C MET A 7 -28.67 29.74 10.29
N ARG A 8 -27.37 29.55 10.05
CA ARG A 8 -26.45 28.88 10.96
C ARG A 8 -26.21 29.83 12.12
N LYS A 9 -26.73 29.48 13.30
CA LYS A 9 -26.64 30.24 14.56
C LYS A 9 -25.27 30.94 14.68
N ARG A 10 -25.28 32.26 14.56
CA ARG A 10 -24.09 33.11 14.71
C ARG A 10 -23.62 32.98 16.16
N ILE A 11 -22.34 32.68 16.38
CA ILE A 11 -21.76 32.68 17.72
C ILE A 11 -21.62 34.12 18.23
N SER A 12 -21.56 34.30 19.55
CA SER A 12 -21.50 35.65 20.13
C SER A 12 -20.29 36.45 19.64
N SER A 13 -20.43 37.77 19.56
CA SER A 13 -19.35 38.70 19.20
C SER A 13 -18.10 38.52 20.06
N LYS A 14 -18.28 38.23 21.36
CA LYS A 14 -17.19 37.89 22.29
C LYS A 14 -16.40 36.66 21.85
N LYS A 15 -17.09 35.58 21.43
CA LYS A 15 -16.44 34.36 20.94
C LYS A 15 -15.70 34.60 19.62
N ILE A 16 -16.24 35.44 18.73
CA ILE A 16 -15.58 35.81 17.47
C ILE A 16 -14.28 36.55 17.75
N LYS A 17 -14.33 37.62 18.56
CA LYS A 17 -13.13 38.41 18.93
C LYS A 17 -12.05 37.54 19.57
N GLU A 18 -12.45 36.61 20.43
CA GLU A 18 -11.50 35.70 21.08
C GLU A 18 -10.85 34.72 20.08
N LEU A 19 -11.61 34.17 19.12
CA LEU A 19 -11.05 33.34 18.06
C LEU A 19 -10.03 34.11 17.21
N GLU A 20 -10.33 35.36 16.84
CA GLU A 20 -9.41 36.21 16.08
C GLU A 20 -8.14 36.53 16.87
N ARG A 21 -8.28 36.86 18.16
CA ARG A 21 -7.15 37.12 19.06
C ARG A 21 -6.23 35.91 19.18
N LEU A 22 -6.80 34.74 19.49
CA LEU A 22 -6.04 33.49 19.60
C LEU A 22 -5.36 33.13 18.28
N ARG A 23 -6.02 33.41 17.14
CA ARG A 23 -5.44 33.16 15.82
C ARG A 23 -4.22 34.03 15.58
N LYS A 24 -4.30 35.32 15.86
CA LYS A 24 -3.18 36.28 15.70
C LYS A 24 -1.94 35.85 16.48
N ILE A 25 -2.13 35.27 17.67
CA ILE A 25 -1.04 34.77 18.53
C ILE A 25 -0.60 33.32 18.22
N GLY A 26 -0.98 32.79 17.06
CA GLY A 26 -0.45 31.51 16.56
C GLY A 26 -1.09 30.26 17.18
N TRP A 27 -2.33 30.34 17.66
CA TRP A 27 -3.10 29.14 18.01
C TRP A 27 -3.62 28.43 16.76
N SER A 28 -3.59 27.10 16.80
CA SER A 28 -4.15 26.25 15.75
C SER A 28 -5.68 26.16 15.86
N LEU A 29 -6.34 25.81 14.76
CA LEU A 29 -7.80 25.69 14.72
C LEU A 29 -8.36 24.74 15.80
N PRO A 30 -7.77 23.56 16.08
CA PRO A 30 -8.24 22.71 17.17
C PRO A 30 -8.08 23.33 18.57
N GLU A 31 -6.94 24.00 18.83
CA GLU A 31 -6.68 24.63 20.13
C GLU A 31 -7.70 25.74 20.42
N MET A 32 -7.95 26.62 19.44
CA MET A 32 -8.92 27.72 19.58
C MET A 32 -10.36 27.22 19.68
N ALA A 33 -10.73 26.24 18.85
CA ALA A 33 -12.07 25.67 18.86
C ALA A 33 -12.40 25.06 20.23
N LYS A 34 -11.45 24.33 20.82
CA LYS A 34 -11.56 23.78 22.17
C LYS A 34 -11.64 24.88 23.23
N ALA A 35 -10.75 25.87 23.20
CA ALA A 35 -10.69 26.94 24.19
C ALA A 35 -11.96 27.80 24.21
N VAL A 36 -12.53 28.10 23.05
CA VAL A 36 -13.74 28.94 22.91
C VAL A 36 -15.04 28.13 23.01
N GLY A 37 -14.94 26.79 23.02
CA GLY A 37 -16.09 25.89 23.06
C GLY A 37 -16.96 26.04 21.82
N VAL A 38 -16.37 25.89 20.63
CA VAL A 38 -17.06 25.91 19.33
C VAL A 38 -16.56 24.77 18.45
N GLY A 39 -17.36 24.34 17.47
CA GLY A 39 -16.93 23.34 16.49
C GLY A 39 -15.80 23.85 15.58
N TYR A 40 -14.96 22.93 15.09
CA TYR A 40 -13.83 23.23 14.19
C TYR A 40 -14.24 24.08 12.98
N GLY A 41 -15.29 23.66 12.26
CA GLY A 41 -15.78 24.38 11.08
C GLY A 41 -16.35 25.77 11.40
N THR A 42 -16.80 25.99 12.64
CA THR A 42 -17.24 27.31 13.12
C THR A 42 -16.03 28.19 13.39
N ALA A 43 -15.01 27.69 14.10
CA ALA A 43 -13.78 28.43 14.33
C ALA A 43 -13.10 28.83 13.01
N PHE A 44 -12.94 27.88 12.08
CA PHE A 44 -12.35 28.12 10.76
C PHE A 44 -13.05 29.23 9.99
N ARG A 45 -14.39 29.24 9.99
CA ARG A 45 -15.18 30.23 9.25
C ARG A 45 -14.83 31.68 9.64
N TYR A 46 -14.64 31.95 10.93
CA TYR A 46 -14.40 33.30 11.43
C TYR A 46 -12.94 33.74 11.35
N VAL A 47 -12.00 32.79 11.30
CA VAL A 47 -10.57 33.10 11.36
C VAL A 47 -9.82 32.81 10.05
N ARG A 48 -10.52 32.44 8.98
CA ARG A 48 -9.91 32.06 7.70
C ARG A 48 -9.08 33.19 7.06
N GLU A 49 -9.54 34.44 7.21
CA GLU A 49 -8.85 35.64 6.71
C GLU A 49 -7.92 36.27 7.76
N VAL A 50 -7.84 35.69 8.97
CA VAL A 50 -7.03 36.24 10.05
C VAL A 50 -5.64 35.65 9.97
N GLU A 51 -4.69 36.53 9.63
CA GLU A 51 -3.28 36.17 9.60
C GLU A 51 -2.70 36.01 11.01
N VAL A 52 -1.74 35.08 11.12
CA VAL A 52 -0.91 34.93 12.31
C VAL A 52 0.18 36.00 12.27
N ALA A 53 0.34 36.75 13.36
CA ALA A 53 1.34 37.81 13.45
C ALA A 53 2.76 37.23 13.30
N LEU A 54 3.67 38.03 12.72
CA LEU A 54 4.98 37.57 12.27
C LEU A 54 5.78 36.87 13.37
N GLU A 55 5.78 37.44 14.57
CA GLU A 55 6.47 36.90 15.75
C GLU A 55 6.01 35.48 16.16
N TYR A 56 4.75 35.11 15.87
CA TYR A 56 4.20 33.80 16.21
C TYR A 56 4.23 32.80 15.04
N ARG A 57 4.58 33.23 13.81
CA ARG A 57 4.54 32.38 12.62
C ARG A 57 5.44 31.14 12.73
N LYS A 58 6.66 31.28 13.28
CA LYS A 58 7.61 30.15 13.42
C LYS A 58 7.03 29.02 14.27
N ASN A 59 6.52 29.36 15.45
CA ASN A 59 5.90 28.40 16.37
C ASN A 59 4.61 27.82 15.78
N TRP A 60 3.79 28.65 15.15
CA TRP A 60 2.56 28.21 14.49
C TRP A 60 2.82 27.22 13.35
N LEU A 61 3.85 27.47 12.51
CA LEU A 61 4.27 26.55 11.46
C LEU A 61 4.86 25.25 12.03
N GLY A 62 5.61 25.31 13.13
CA GLY A 62 6.16 24.13 13.80
C GLY A 62 5.09 23.18 14.37
N LYS A 63 3.87 23.68 14.65
CA LYS A 63 2.71 22.86 15.01
C LYS A 63 2.11 22.09 13.82
N ARG A 64 2.42 22.49 12.59
CA ARG A 64 1.96 21.82 11.36
C ARG A 64 2.86 20.62 11.07
N GLY A 65 2.28 19.55 10.51
CA GLY A 65 3.05 18.33 10.19
C GLY A 65 3.22 17.35 11.35
N GLY A 66 2.67 17.63 12.54
CA GLY A 66 2.66 16.67 13.65
C GLY A 66 2.05 15.30 13.29
N SER A 67 1.06 15.28 12.39
CA SER A 67 0.50 14.03 11.84
C SER A 67 1.52 13.25 11.00
N ILE A 68 2.29 13.93 10.15
CA ILE A 68 3.34 13.33 9.32
C ILE A 68 4.45 12.77 10.23
N LYS A 69 4.90 13.55 11.23
CA LYS A 69 5.89 13.10 12.21
C LYS A 69 5.40 11.89 13.01
N ARG A 70 4.16 11.91 13.51
CA ARG A 70 3.57 10.78 14.25
C ARG A 70 3.43 9.54 13.36
N LYS A 71 3.00 9.70 12.10
CA LYS A 71 2.94 8.62 11.12
C LYS A 71 4.33 8.00 10.92
N ARG A 72 5.35 8.81 10.65
CA ARG A 72 6.72 8.35 10.47
C ARG A 72 7.24 7.59 11.70
N ILE A 73 7.06 8.14 12.90
CA ILE A 73 7.45 7.47 14.15
C ILE A 73 6.71 6.13 14.31
N ALA A 74 5.41 6.08 13.99
CA ALA A 74 4.63 4.85 14.05
C ALA A 74 5.11 3.80 13.03
N GLU A 75 5.43 4.23 11.80
CA GLU A 75 6.00 3.38 10.75
C GLU A 75 7.37 2.82 11.16
N GLU A 76 8.26 3.65 11.69
CA GLU A 76 9.58 3.23 12.19
C GLU A 76 9.45 2.21 13.34
N LYS A 77 8.54 2.46 14.29
CA LYS A 77 8.25 1.51 15.37
C LYS A 77 7.70 0.18 14.85
N ALA A 78 6.77 0.22 13.89
CA ALA A 78 6.20 -0.96 13.27
C ALA A 78 7.27 -1.78 12.52
N GLN A 79 8.16 -1.12 11.78
CA GLN A 79 9.27 -1.77 11.08
C GLN A 79 10.22 -2.46 12.06
N LEU A 80 10.59 -1.80 13.16
CA LEU A 80 11.46 -2.40 14.18
C LEU A 80 10.81 -3.62 14.82
N ARG A 81 9.51 -3.54 15.14
CA ARG A 81 8.74 -4.68 15.66
C ARG A 81 8.71 -5.83 14.67
N ALA A 82 8.43 -5.55 13.39
CA ALA A 82 8.39 -6.57 12.34
C ALA A 82 9.75 -7.30 12.17
N ARG A 83 10.87 -6.57 12.22
CA ARG A 83 12.22 -7.15 12.12
C ARG A 83 12.60 -8.06 13.30
N ARG A 84 11.97 -7.86 14.46
CA ARG A 84 12.17 -8.75 15.63
C ARG A 84 11.35 -10.04 15.53
N VAL A 85 10.22 -9.99 14.83
CA VAL A 85 9.35 -11.15 14.61
C VAL A 85 9.88 -11.99 13.44
N ILE A 86 10.24 -11.34 12.34
CA ILE A 86 10.71 -12.02 11.12
C ILE A 86 12.24 -11.96 11.07
N GLY A 87 12.87 -13.07 11.46
CA GLY A 87 14.30 -13.32 11.29
C GLY A 87 14.61 -14.07 9.99
N SER A 88 15.59 -14.97 10.04
CA SER A 88 15.83 -15.93 8.96
C SER A 88 14.75 -17.01 8.97
N LEU A 89 13.98 -17.11 7.88
CA LEU A 89 12.99 -18.18 7.73
C LEU A 89 13.67 -19.52 7.43
N THR A 90 13.27 -20.55 8.17
CA THR A 90 13.52 -21.96 7.89
C THR A 90 12.84 -22.39 6.59
N ASP A 91 13.26 -23.51 6.00
CA ASP A 91 12.63 -24.00 4.77
C ASP A 91 11.16 -24.42 5.00
N LYS A 92 10.81 -24.91 6.20
CA LYS A 92 9.42 -25.17 6.61
C LYS A 92 8.57 -23.89 6.61
N GLU A 93 9.04 -22.82 7.24
CA GLU A 93 8.32 -21.54 7.26
C GLU A 93 8.16 -20.94 5.86
N ARG A 94 9.19 -21.07 5.02
CA ARG A 94 9.11 -20.64 3.60
C ARG A 94 8.08 -21.45 2.84
N LEU A 95 8.02 -22.76 3.05
CA LEU A 95 7.05 -23.64 2.39
C LEU A 95 5.62 -23.30 2.83
N ILE A 96 5.38 -23.13 4.13
CA ILE A 96 4.06 -22.70 4.65
C ILE A 96 3.68 -21.35 4.06
N PHE A 97 4.60 -20.37 4.02
CA PHE A 97 4.31 -19.06 3.46
C PHE A 97 4.04 -19.10 1.94
N ALA A 98 4.83 -19.85 1.18
CA ALA A 98 4.61 -20.06 -0.24
C ALA A 98 3.26 -20.76 -0.50
N THR A 99 2.90 -21.72 0.35
CA THR A 99 1.60 -22.41 0.30
C THR A 99 0.46 -21.43 0.55
N ALA A 100 0.56 -20.59 1.58
CA ALA A 100 -0.45 -19.57 1.87
C ALA A 100 -0.62 -18.57 0.72
N LEU A 101 0.49 -18.12 0.10
CA LEU A 101 0.44 -17.27 -1.09
C LEU A 101 -0.26 -17.96 -2.26
N TYR A 102 0.07 -19.22 -2.52
CA TYR A 102 -0.55 -19.99 -3.58
C TYR A 102 -2.03 -20.27 -3.32
N TRP A 103 -2.41 -20.52 -2.06
CA TRP A 103 -3.79 -20.75 -1.69
C TRP A 103 -4.65 -19.50 -1.96
N GLY A 104 -4.12 -18.30 -1.68
CA GLY A 104 -4.80 -17.04 -1.95
C GLY A 104 -4.78 -16.58 -3.42
N GLU A 105 -3.64 -16.72 -4.09
CA GLU A 105 -3.36 -16.07 -5.40
C GLU A 105 -3.16 -17.06 -6.56
N GLY A 106 -3.12 -18.36 -6.25
CA GLY A 106 -2.82 -19.43 -7.19
C GLY A 106 -4.03 -19.90 -8.00
N ASN A 107 -3.75 -20.63 -9.08
CA ASN A 107 -4.77 -21.24 -9.91
C ASN A 107 -5.10 -22.66 -9.43
N LYS A 108 -6.37 -23.08 -9.59
CA LYS A 108 -6.84 -24.40 -9.15
C LYS A 108 -6.48 -25.55 -10.12
N LYS A 109 -6.18 -25.24 -11.38
CA LYS A 109 -6.00 -26.23 -12.47
C LYS A 109 -4.54 -26.40 -12.90
N ASP A 110 -3.76 -25.33 -12.84
CA ASP A 110 -2.34 -25.31 -13.19
C ASP A 110 -1.54 -24.68 -12.05
N PHE A 111 -0.25 -25.03 -11.90
CA PHE A 111 0.65 -24.35 -10.96
C PHE A 111 1.03 -22.95 -11.46
N ILE A 112 0.10 -22.01 -11.29
CA ILE A 112 0.19 -20.63 -11.76
C ILE A 112 -0.14 -19.69 -10.61
N LEU A 113 0.66 -18.64 -10.43
CA LEU A 113 0.35 -17.51 -9.56
C LEU A 113 0.42 -16.22 -10.39
N THR A 114 -0.55 -15.33 -10.24
CA THR A 114 -0.56 -14.03 -10.94
C THR A 114 -0.82 -12.91 -9.94
N ASN A 115 0.09 -11.94 -9.83
CA ASN A 115 -0.07 -10.83 -8.90
C ASN A 115 0.65 -9.56 -9.38
N SER A 116 0.22 -8.40 -8.91
CA SER A 116 0.84 -7.10 -9.23
C SER A 116 1.85 -6.60 -8.21
N ASP A 117 1.90 -7.15 -6.99
CA ASP A 117 2.90 -6.76 -6.00
C ASP A 117 4.24 -7.47 -6.31
N PRO A 118 5.30 -6.73 -6.69
CA PRO A 118 6.58 -7.32 -7.04
C PRO A 118 7.25 -8.03 -5.86
N ARG A 119 6.97 -7.63 -4.62
CA ARG A 119 7.52 -8.30 -3.42
C ARG A 119 6.90 -9.67 -3.23
N LEU A 120 5.59 -9.80 -3.44
CA LEU A 120 4.87 -11.07 -3.34
C LEU A 120 5.39 -12.04 -4.41
N VAL A 121 5.43 -11.60 -5.67
CA VAL A 121 5.93 -12.42 -6.77
C VAL A 121 7.38 -12.85 -6.53
N LYS A 122 8.25 -11.94 -6.10
CA LYS A 122 9.65 -12.26 -5.78
C LYS A 122 9.77 -13.29 -4.66
N VAL A 123 9.03 -13.13 -3.56
CA VAL A 123 9.05 -14.08 -2.44
C VAL A 123 8.56 -15.46 -2.89
N PHE A 124 7.48 -15.51 -3.67
CA PHE A 124 6.97 -16.76 -4.22
C PHE A 124 8.01 -17.45 -5.12
N VAL A 125 8.56 -16.76 -6.12
CA VAL A 125 9.55 -17.29 -7.07
C VAL A 125 10.80 -17.79 -6.35
N THR A 126 11.35 -16.99 -5.43
CA THR A 126 12.55 -17.36 -4.68
C THR A 126 12.30 -18.52 -3.72
N GLY A 127 11.11 -18.58 -3.10
CA GLY A 127 10.68 -19.68 -2.24
C GLY A 127 10.60 -21.00 -3.00
N ILE A 128 9.82 -21.05 -4.09
CA ILE A 128 9.63 -22.30 -4.84
C ILE A 128 10.91 -22.77 -5.54
N ARG A 129 11.74 -21.85 -6.05
CA ARG A 129 13.04 -22.22 -6.63
C ARG A 129 13.96 -22.89 -5.62
N ARG A 130 13.98 -22.37 -4.39
CA ARG A 130 14.82 -22.90 -3.31
C ARG A 130 14.31 -24.24 -2.79
N ILE A 131 13.01 -24.34 -2.51
CA ILE A 131 12.43 -25.54 -1.87
C ILE A 131 12.44 -26.74 -2.82
N PHE A 132 12.16 -26.52 -4.11
CA PHE A 132 12.00 -27.58 -5.09
C PHE A 132 13.17 -27.70 -6.06
N SER A 133 14.26 -26.95 -5.85
CA SER A 133 15.44 -26.93 -6.73
C SER A 133 15.04 -26.83 -8.21
N LEU A 134 14.09 -25.94 -8.54
CA LEU A 134 13.47 -25.90 -9.86
C LEU A 134 14.50 -25.56 -10.95
N PRO A 135 14.62 -26.39 -12.00
CA PRO A 135 15.36 -26.04 -13.20
C PRO A 135 14.87 -24.73 -13.82
N LYS A 136 15.80 -23.94 -14.39
CA LYS A 136 15.48 -22.62 -14.96
C LYS A 136 14.41 -22.68 -16.05
N ASP A 137 14.43 -23.72 -16.88
CA ASP A 137 13.52 -23.95 -17.99
C ASP A 137 12.09 -24.30 -17.54
N ARG A 138 11.90 -24.78 -16.30
CA ARG A 138 10.58 -25.10 -15.74
C ARG A 138 9.79 -23.89 -15.27
N LEU A 139 10.47 -22.81 -14.90
CA LEU A 139 9.82 -21.58 -14.44
C LEU A 139 9.58 -20.64 -15.62
N LYS A 140 8.31 -20.43 -15.97
CA LYS A 140 7.90 -19.52 -17.05
C LYS A 140 7.28 -18.25 -16.48
N ALA A 141 7.60 -17.11 -17.06
CA ALA A 141 7.01 -15.83 -16.72
C ALA A 141 6.24 -15.25 -17.91
N GLY A 142 5.16 -14.56 -17.63
CA GLY A 142 4.45 -13.72 -18.57
C GLY A 142 3.93 -12.48 -17.87
N ILE A 143 3.52 -11.47 -18.63
CA ILE A 143 2.95 -10.24 -18.07
C ILE A 143 1.54 -9.99 -18.60
N ARG A 144 0.73 -9.35 -17.77
CA ARG A 144 -0.59 -8.83 -18.12
C ARG A 144 -0.57 -7.32 -17.92
N ILE A 145 -0.59 -6.57 -19.00
CA ILE A 145 -0.47 -5.11 -19.01
C ILE A 145 -1.72 -4.48 -19.60
N PHE A 146 -1.83 -3.16 -19.56
CA PHE A 146 -2.96 -2.40 -20.09
C PHE A 146 -2.52 -1.52 -21.26
N GLU A 147 -3.45 -1.10 -22.11
CA GLU A 147 -3.18 -0.32 -23.34
C GLU A 147 -2.41 0.98 -23.10
N ASP A 148 -2.47 1.55 -21.89
CA ASP A 148 -1.76 2.78 -21.52
C ASP A 148 -0.33 2.56 -20.97
N MET A 149 0.14 1.32 -20.95
CA MET A 149 1.43 0.93 -20.40
C MET A 149 2.50 0.76 -21.47
N ASP A 150 3.74 1.06 -21.06
CA ASP A 150 4.92 0.80 -21.86
C ASP A 150 5.30 -0.67 -21.70
N HIS A 151 5.20 -1.41 -22.82
CA HIS A 151 5.40 -2.86 -22.86
C HIS A 151 6.81 -3.26 -22.40
N ASP A 152 7.83 -2.66 -23.00
CA ASP A 152 9.22 -3.05 -22.80
C ASP A 152 9.66 -2.70 -21.38
N ARG A 153 9.24 -1.52 -20.89
CA ARG A 153 9.46 -1.14 -19.49
C ARG A 153 8.83 -2.12 -18.51
N CYS A 154 7.64 -2.66 -18.80
CA CYS A 154 7.01 -3.65 -17.94
C CYS A 154 7.77 -4.99 -17.95
N LEU A 155 8.22 -5.43 -19.13
CA LEU A 155 9.03 -6.64 -19.27
C LEU A 155 10.36 -6.54 -18.52
N GLU A 156 11.12 -5.47 -18.74
CA GLU A 156 12.40 -5.22 -18.06
C GLU A 156 12.24 -5.20 -16.53
N PHE A 157 11.20 -4.53 -16.04
CA PHE A 157 10.89 -4.49 -14.62
C PHE A 157 10.65 -5.89 -14.06
N TRP A 158 9.75 -6.67 -14.69
CA TRP A 158 9.41 -8.00 -14.19
C TRP A 158 10.55 -8.99 -14.36
N SER A 159 11.33 -8.89 -15.44
CA SER A 159 12.56 -9.64 -15.67
C SER A 159 13.53 -9.49 -14.48
N GLY A 160 13.77 -8.24 -14.04
CA GLY A 160 14.60 -7.97 -12.86
C GLY A 160 14.01 -8.50 -11.55
N VAL A 161 12.68 -8.52 -11.39
CA VAL A 161 12.02 -9.04 -10.19
C VAL A 161 12.15 -10.56 -10.08
N VAL A 162 11.96 -11.29 -11.18
CA VAL A 162 11.85 -12.75 -11.19
C VAL A 162 13.15 -13.45 -11.59
N GLY A 163 14.12 -12.72 -12.13
CA GLY A 163 15.38 -13.27 -12.63
C GLY A 163 15.16 -14.24 -13.79
N ILE A 164 14.35 -13.84 -14.76
CA ILE A 164 14.15 -14.52 -16.04
C ILE A 164 14.47 -13.48 -17.12
N PRO A 165 15.34 -13.78 -18.10
CA PRO A 165 15.62 -12.86 -19.22
C PRO A 165 14.35 -12.47 -19.97
N VAL A 166 14.32 -11.27 -20.57
CA VAL A 166 13.12 -10.75 -21.25
C VAL A 166 12.71 -11.65 -22.41
N GLU A 167 13.68 -12.17 -23.14
CA GLU A 167 13.55 -13.13 -24.23
C GLU A 167 12.91 -14.47 -23.83
N ASP A 168 12.97 -14.83 -22.54
CA ASP A 168 12.38 -16.06 -21.99
C ASP A 168 10.95 -15.87 -21.47
N PHE A 169 10.39 -14.64 -21.55
CA PHE A 169 8.98 -14.41 -21.21
C PHE A 169 8.08 -15.04 -22.27
N VAL A 170 7.17 -15.91 -21.83
CA VAL A 170 6.37 -16.74 -22.74
C VAL A 170 5.08 -16.08 -23.20
N SER A 171 4.70 -14.94 -22.62
CA SER A 171 3.50 -14.20 -23.03
C SER A 171 3.47 -12.77 -22.50
N THR A 172 2.93 -11.88 -23.33
CA THR A 172 2.41 -10.58 -22.91
C THR A 172 0.96 -10.47 -23.33
N GLU A 173 0.06 -10.34 -22.36
CA GLU A 173 -1.37 -10.14 -22.58
C GLU A 173 -1.70 -8.65 -22.37
N VAL A 174 -2.23 -7.98 -23.40
CA VAL A 174 -2.66 -6.58 -23.33
C VAL A 174 -4.16 -6.52 -23.06
N LEU A 175 -4.52 -5.97 -21.91
CA LEU A 175 -5.88 -5.81 -21.43
C LEU A 175 -6.42 -4.42 -21.79
N LYS A 176 -7.71 -4.36 -22.13
CA LYS A 176 -8.38 -3.08 -22.43
C LYS A 176 -8.45 -2.17 -21.21
N GLY A 177 -8.31 -0.87 -21.43
CA GLY A 177 -8.49 0.17 -20.43
C GLY A 177 -7.18 0.77 -19.89
N LYS A 178 -7.31 1.62 -18.87
CA LYS A 178 -6.19 2.43 -18.35
C LYS A 178 -5.94 2.14 -16.87
N LYS A 179 -4.75 1.66 -16.54
CA LYS A 179 -4.35 1.35 -15.15
C LYS A 179 -2.97 1.91 -14.78
N LYS A 180 -2.35 2.70 -15.65
CA LYS A 180 -1.11 3.42 -15.33
C LYS A 180 -1.30 4.22 -14.05
N GLY A 181 -0.33 4.10 -13.13
CA GLY A 181 -0.37 4.71 -11.79
C GLY A 181 -0.96 3.83 -10.68
N LYS A 182 -1.95 2.96 -10.98
CA LYS A 182 -2.46 1.98 -10.00
C LYS A 182 -1.65 0.68 -10.03
N LEU A 183 -1.36 0.20 -11.24
CA LEU A 183 -0.52 -0.97 -11.50
C LEU A 183 0.64 -0.53 -12.40
N PRO A 184 1.69 0.11 -11.85
CA PRO A 184 2.73 0.76 -12.67
C PRO A 184 3.39 -0.15 -13.70
N TYR A 185 3.37 -1.47 -13.47
CA TYR A 185 3.98 -2.49 -14.34
C TYR A 185 3.00 -3.62 -14.71
N GLY A 186 1.69 -3.41 -14.55
CA GLY A 186 0.69 -4.48 -14.73
C GLY A 186 0.83 -5.60 -13.69
N MET A 187 0.60 -6.84 -14.11
CA MET A 187 0.71 -8.05 -13.28
C MET A 187 1.70 -9.04 -13.89
N CYS A 188 2.42 -9.76 -13.03
CA CYS A 188 3.25 -10.87 -13.46
C CYS A 188 2.53 -12.19 -13.24
N ARG A 189 2.57 -13.06 -14.24
CA ARG A 189 2.12 -14.44 -14.17
C ARG A 189 3.35 -15.34 -14.11
N ILE A 190 3.45 -16.12 -13.04
CA ILE A 190 4.45 -17.18 -12.87
C ILE A 190 3.76 -18.52 -13.12
N ARG A 191 4.35 -19.37 -13.96
CA ARG A 191 3.89 -20.73 -14.23
C ARG A 191 5.04 -21.72 -14.03
N VAL A 192 4.78 -22.83 -13.36
CA VAL A 192 5.71 -23.97 -13.36
C VAL A 192 5.23 -24.98 -14.40
N SER A 193 6.03 -25.19 -15.45
CA SER A 193 5.75 -26.20 -16.46
C SER A 193 5.82 -27.60 -15.85
N LYS A 194 4.95 -28.51 -16.31
CA LYS A 194 4.78 -29.86 -15.72
C LYS A 194 4.53 -29.81 -14.20
N GLY A 195 3.89 -28.75 -13.71
CA GLY A 195 3.72 -28.46 -12.27
C GLY A 195 2.63 -29.26 -11.55
N GLY A 196 2.08 -30.32 -12.15
CA GLY A 196 0.94 -31.07 -11.61
C GLY A 196 1.20 -31.65 -10.21
N GLU A 197 2.37 -32.26 -9.99
CA GLU A 197 2.75 -32.77 -8.67
C GLU A 197 2.90 -31.65 -7.63
N MET A 198 3.44 -30.49 -8.04
CA MET A 198 3.57 -29.34 -7.17
C MET A 198 2.20 -28.75 -6.80
N LEU A 199 1.25 -28.73 -7.73
CA LEU A 199 -0.13 -28.31 -7.48
C LEU A 199 -0.79 -29.20 -6.43
N LYS A 200 -0.76 -30.53 -6.63
CA LYS A 200 -1.31 -31.49 -5.66
C LYS A 200 -0.67 -31.34 -4.29
N TYR A 201 0.66 -31.15 -4.25
CA TYR A 201 1.37 -30.99 -3.00
C TYR A 201 0.97 -29.70 -2.27
N PHE A 202 0.86 -28.57 -2.96
CA PHE A 202 0.40 -27.32 -2.35
C PHE A 202 -1.06 -27.39 -1.89
N GLN A 203 -1.92 -28.11 -2.61
CA GLN A 203 -3.30 -28.37 -2.18
C GLN A 203 -3.32 -29.20 -0.88
N ALA A 204 -2.60 -30.31 -0.83
CA ALA A 204 -2.48 -31.14 0.37
C ALA A 204 -1.88 -30.35 1.55
N LEU A 205 -0.89 -29.48 1.30
CA LEU A 205 -0.34 -28.60 2.34
C LEU A 205 -1.39 -27.61 2.86
N SER A 206 -2.25 -27.05 2.00
CA SER A 206 -3.32 -26.15 2.44
C SER A 206 -4.37 -26.86 3.30
N GLU A 207 -4.70 -28.11 2.97
CA GLU A 207 -5.58 -28.97 3.76
C GLU A 207 -4.96 -29.26 5.13
N ALA A 208 -3.70 -29.70 5.16
CA ALA A 208 -2.98 -29.97 6.42
C ALA A 208 -2.83 -28.73 7.31
N VAL A 209 -2.64 -27.53 6.72
CA VAL A 209 -2.65 -26.27 7.47
C VAL A 209 -4.05 -26.01 8.05
N SER A 210 -5.11 -26.24 7.27
CA SER A 210 -6.49 -26.03 7.73
C SER A 210 -6.86 -26.95 8.90
N GLU A 211 -6.34 -28.19 8.92
CA GLU A 211 -6.58 -29.14 10.01
C GLU A 211 -5.83 -28.80 11.30
N ALA A 212 -4.77 -28.00 11.20
CA ALA A 212 -3.91 -27.64 12.33
C ALA A 212 -4.32 -26.34 13.06
N PHE A 213 -5.34 -25.63 12.58
CA PHE A 213 -5.90 -24.42 13.20
C PHE A 213 -7.18 -24.73 13.97
#